data_AF-A0A7S4MHD5-F1
#
_entry.id   AF-A0A7S4MHD5-F1
#
_cell.length_a   1.000
_cell.length_b   1.000
_cell.length_c   1.000
_cell.angle_alpha   90.00
_cell.angle_beta   90.00
_cell.angle_gamma   90.00
#
_symmetry.space_group_name_H-M   'P 1'
#
loop_
_entity.id
_entity.type
_entity.pdbx_description
1 polymer ?
#
loop_
_entity_poly.entity_id
_entity_poly.type
_entity_poly.pdbx_seq_one_letter_code
_entity_poly.pdbx_strand_id
1 'polypeptide(L)'
;NENFTSTTLMISLHLVHNLQELEKDLLPEQKRALGTMSEHLIDWENYYTECVDLDKLCTKGEFFFTKESLHTADLPRGDKWQWNQSRSKKHLTIEDELDVSFCKLNTRKARGSTEKSPAFKVWIFHLRFVSDDTWLHFAWCEKGKVVTVKPTFEPVVSSASSSDSAYVVAQSPPPMQQPTLSCYMEPVEQLTLLQELSFLHEFTDAFTARQLGWVQ
;
A
#
# COMPACT_ATOMS: atom_id res chain seq x y z
N ASN A 1 33.04 2.13 4.82
CA ASN A 1 32.58 2.22 3.41
C ASN A 1 32.52 0.83 2.83
N GLU A 2 31.51 0.08 3.26
CA GLU A 2 31.17 -1.20 2.64
C GLU A 2 30.25 -0.88 1.48
N ASN A 3 30.68 -1.21 0.27
CA ASN A 3 29.85 -1.10 -0.92
C ASN A 3 28.77 -2.18 -0.81
N PHE A 4 27.62 -1.81 -0.21
CA PHE A 4 26.43 -2.64 -0.20
C PHE A 4 25.96 -2.73 -1.65
N THR A 5 26.38 -3.77 -2.37
CA THR A 5 25.83 -4.07 -3.69
C THR A 5 24.36 -4.37 -3.47
N SER A 6 23.51 -3.43 -3.88
CA SER A 6 22.06 -3.50 -3.75
C SER A 6 21.57 -4.70 -4.54
N THR A 7 21.49 -5.86 -3.87
CA THR A 7 20.86 -7.04 -4.42
C THR A 7 19.37 -6.75 -4.35
N THR A 8 18.81 -6.33 -5.48
CA THR A 8 17.38 -6.09 -5.63
C THR A 8 16.66 -7.42 -5.37
N LEU A 9 15.81 -7.44 -4.35
CA LEU A 9 14.95 -8.58 -4.06
C LEU A 9 13.90 -8.67 -5.17
N MET A 10 14.09 -9.61 -6.10
CA MET A 10 13.14 -9.85 -7.18
C MET A 10 12.00 -10.72 -6.64
N ILE A 11 10.87 -10.09 -6.31
CA ILE A 11 9.67 -10.80 -5.85
C ILE A 11 8.90 -11.28 -7.08
N SER A 12 8.78 -12.60 -7.24
CA SER A 12 8.07 -13.20 -8.37
C SER A 12 6.55 -13.16 -8.17
N LEU A 13 5.80 -13.02 -9.26
CA LEU A 13 4.32 -13.15 -9.24
C LEU A 13 3.87 -14.53 -8.72
N HIS A 14 4.69 -15.56 -8.96
CA HIS A 14 4.43 -16.91 -8.48
C HIS A 14 4.40 -16.98 -6.95
N LEU A 15 5.34 -16.31 -6.28
CA LEU A 15 5.38 -16.24 -4.83
C LEU A 15 4.12 -15.59 -4.25
N VAL A 16 3.63 -14.53 -4.89
CA VAL A 16 2.41 -13.82 -4.47
C VAL A 16 1.17 -14.70 -4.64
N HIS A 17 1.09 -15.45 -5.73
CA HIS A 17 0.01 -16.43 -5.94
C HIS A 17 0.05 -17.54 -4.86
N ASN A 18 1.25 -18.04 -4.52
CA ASN A 18 1.40 -19.06 -3.47
C ASN A 18 0.98 -18.55 -2.09
N LEU A 19 1.21 -17.27 -1.77
CA LEU A 19 0.70 -16.65 -0.53
C LEU A 19 -0.82 -16.72 -0.44
N GLN A 20 -1.52 -16.51 -1.57
CA GLN A 20 -2.99 -16.53 -1.61
C GLN A 20 -3.55 -17.94 -1.37
N GLU A 21 -2.87 -18.98 -1.86
CA GLU A 21 -3.30 -20.38 -1.62
C GLU A 21 -3.23 -20.79 -0.14
N LEU A 22 -2.30 -20.19 0.62
CA LEU A 22 -2.16 -20.40 2.07
C LEU A 22 -3.25 -19.71 2.90
N GLU A 23 -4.13 -18.93 2.27
CA GLU A 23 -5.23 -18.27 2.98
C GLU A 23 -6.26 -19.23 3.55
N LYS A 24 -6.37 -20.46 3.04
CA LYS A 24 -7.48 -21.39 3.34
C LYS A 24 -7.73 -21.56 4.85
N ASP A 25 -6.67 -21.61 5.66
CA ASP A 25 -6.71 -21.81 7.12
C ASP A 25 -6.71 -20.52 7.95
N LEU A 26 -6.77 -19.36 7.30
CA LEU A 26 -6.77 -18.06 7.95
C LEU A 26 -8.19 -17.59 8.29
N LEU A 27 -8.32 -16.89 9.41
CA LEU A 27 -9.55 -16.18 9.76
C LEU A 27 -9.83 -15.06 8.73
N PRO A 28 -11.08 -14.64 8.52
CA PRO A 28 -11.41 -13.60 7.54
C PRO A 28 -10.65 -12.28 7.71
N GLU A 29 -10.31 -11.92 8.95
CA GLU A 29 -9.50 -10.73 9.25
C GLU A 29 -8.02 -10.91 8.86
N GLN A 30 -7.49 -12.12 9.04
CA GLN A 30 -6.12 -12.49 8.69
C GLN A 30 -5.95 -12.59 7.18
N LYS A 31 -6.93 -13.17 6.47
CA LYS A 31 -6.98 -13.20 4.99
C LYS A 31 -6.89 -11.79 4.41
N ARG A 32 -7.72 -10.87 4.92
CA ARG A 32 -7.70 -9.47 4.51
C ARG A 32 -6.32 -8.82 4.70
N ALA A 33 -5.70 -9.03 5.86
CA ALA A 33 -4.39 -8.47 6.13
C ALA A 33 -3.30 -9.06 5.23
N LEU A 34 -3.33 -10.38 4.99
CA LEU A 34 -2.41 -11.04 4.07
C LEU A 34 -2.60 -10.51 2.65
N GLY A 35 -3.84 -10.44 2.16
CA GLY A 35 -4.18 -9.87 0.86
C GLY A 35 -3.65 -8.45 0.68
N THR A 36 -3.88 -7.57 1.66
CA THR A 36 -3.33 -6.20 1.62
C THR A 36 -1.81 -6.17 1.55
N MET A 37 -1.10 -7.05 2.28
CA MET A 37 0.36 -7.14 2.18
C MET A 37 0.80 -7.64 0.80
N SER A 38 0.20 -8.73 0.33
CA SER A 38 0.49 -9.37 -0.97
C SER A 38 0.28 -8.44 -2.16
N GLU A 39 -0.79 -7.63 -2.13
CA GLU A 39 -1.09 -6.61 -3.16
C GLU A 39 0.03 -5.59 -3.34
N HIS A 40 0.69 -5.20 -2.24
CA HIS A 40 1.75 -4.18 -2.27
C HIS A 40 3.16 -4.79 -2.33
N LEU A 41 3.27 -6.11 -2.16
CA LEU A 41 4.56 -6.79 -2.09
C LEU A 41 5.29 -6.78 -3.44
N ILE A 42 4.58 -6.87 -4.56
CA ILE A 42 5.18 -6.84 -5.91
C ILE A 42 5.96 -5.54 -6.13
N ASP A 43 5.42 -4.43 -5.64
CA ASP A 43 5.95 -3.08 -5.85
C ASP A 43 6.46 -2.47 -4.54
N TRP A 44 7.01 -3.33 -3.66
CA TRP A 44 7.39 -2.96 -2.30
C TRP A 44 8.41 -1.82 -2.24
N GLU A 45 9.28 -1.71 -3.25
CA GLU A 45 10.31 -0.67 -3.34
C GLU A 45 9.70 0.74 -3.39
N ASN A 46 8.55 0.90 -4.05
CA ASN A 46 7.83 2.18 -4.11
C ASN A 46 7.19 2.58 -2.77
N TYR A 47 7.03 1.63 -1.86
CA TYR A 47 6.46 1.82 -0.53
C TYR A 47 7.50 1.63 0.58
N TYR A 48 8.78 1.50 0.21
CA TYR A 48 9.86 1.31 1.15
C TYR A 48 10.22 2.63 1.85
N THR A 49 10.47 2.53 3.15
CA THR A 49 10.99 3.64 3.96
C THR A 49 12.19 3.20 4.79
N GLU A 50 13.29 3.94 4.67
CA GLU A 50 14.48 3.74 5.51
C GLU A 50 14.25 4.23 6.93
N CYS A 51 13.55 5.37 7.07
CA CYS A 51 13.23 5.97 8.36
C CYS A 51 11.73 5.84 8.60
N VAL A 52 11.36 5.00 9.57
CA VAL A 52 9.96 4.75 9.87
C VAL A 52 9.40 5.91 10.69
N ASP A 53 8.52 6.72 10.07
CA ASP A 53 7.69 7.67 10.80
C ASP A 53 6.55 6.93 11.48
N LEU A 54 6.82 6.51 12.70
CA LEU A 54 5.90 5.74 13.54
C LEU A 54 4.59 6.48 13.84
N ASP A 55 4.58 7.82 13.82
CA ASP A 55 3.34 8.58 14.04
C ASP A 55 2.39 8.46 12.84
N LYS A 56 2.93 8.35 11.62
CA LYS A 56 2.13 8.06 10.41
C LYS A 56 1.49 6.68 10.47
N LEU A 57 2.13 5.68 11.08
CA LEU A 57 1.56 4.35 11.27
C LEU A 57 0.25 4.37 12.09
N CYS A 58 -0.05 5.45 12.82
CA CYS A 58 -1.33 5.60 13.51
C CYS A 58 -2.47 6.18 12.65
N THR A 59 -2.23 6.48 11.38
CA THR A 59 -3.24 6.99 10.43
C THR A 59 -3.90 5.86 9.67
N LYS A 60 -5.23 5.90 9.54
CA LYS A 60 -6.00 4.82 8.93
C LYS A 60 -5.59 4.64 7.47
N GLY A 61 -5.26 3.41 7.10
CA GLY A 61 -4.90 3.02 5.74
C GLY A 61 -3.42 3.18 5.42
N GLU A 62 -2.63 3.86 6.27
CA GLU A 62 -1.19 3.97 6.06
C GLU A 62 -0.51 2.60 6.15
N PHE A 63 0.48 2.40 5.29
CA PHE A 63 1.34 1.23 5.28
C PHE A 63 2.72 1.60 4.73
N PHE A 64 3.71 0.75 5.00
CA PHE A 64 5.05 0.88 4.44
C PHE A 64 5.80 -0.45 4.55
N PHE A 65 6.87 -0.56 3.77
CA PHE A 65 7.89 -1.58 3.92
C PHE A 65 9.15 -1.00 4.56
N THR A 66 9.88 -1.82 5.33
CA THR A 66 11.16 -1.44 5.92
C THR A 66 12.06 -2.67 6.13
N LYS A 67 13.37 -2.47 6.16
CA LYS A 67 14.35 -3.50 6.57
C LYS A 67 14.59 -3.50 8.08
N GLU A 68 14.16 -2.44 8.77
CA GLU A 68 14.27 -2.37 10.23
C GLU A 68 13.22 -3.28 10.88
N SER A 69 13.65 -4.11 11.83
CA SER A 69 12.72 -5.00 12.53
C SER A 69 11.75 -4.21 13.39
N LEU A 70 10.46 -4.35 13.10
CA LEU A 70 9.41 -3.68 13.84
C LEU A 70 8.99 -4.48 15.07
N HIS A 71 9.43 -4.08 16.26
CA HIS A 71 8.93 -4.66 17.50
C HIS A 71 7.85 -3.78 18.13
N THR A 72 6.93 -4.41 18.85
CA THR A 72 5.87 -3.70 19.60
C THR A 72 6.42 -2.64 20.56
N ALA A 73 7.65 -2.81 21.03
CA ALA A 73 8.34 -1.87 21.93
C ALA A 73 8.76 -0.58 21.23
N ASP A 74 9.02 -0.63 19.93
CA ASP A 74 9.51 0.50 19.14
C ASP A 74 8.34 1.38 18.67
N LEU A 75 7.15 0.80 18.56
CA LEU A 75 5.93 1.48 18.14
C LEU A 75 5.54 2.66 19.05
N PRO A 76 4.83 3.67 18.50
CA PRO A 76 4.49 4.85 19.27
C PRO A 76 3.55 4.46 20.39
N ARG A 77 3.76 5.03 21.57
CA ARG A 77 2.97 4.76 22.76
C ARG A 77 2.47 6.07 23.35
N GLY A 78 1.27 6.06 23.92
CA GLY A 78 0.77 7.19 24.69
C GLY A 78 0.88 6.90 26.19
N ASP A 79 0.87 7.94 27.01
CA ASP A 79 0.89 7.80 28.48
C ASP A 79 -0.30 6.99 29.01
N LYS A 80 -1.38 6.92 28.22
CA LYS A 80 -2.70 6.41 28.63
C LYS A 80 -3.09 5.12 27.91
N TRP A 81 -2.29 4.66 26.97
CA TRP A 81 -2.57 3.47 26.18
C TRP A 81 -1.28 2.77 25.73
N GLN A 82 -1.38 1.46 25.53
CA GLN A 82 -0.27 0.63 25.06
C GLN A 82 -0.74 -0.29 23.93
N TRP A 83 0.20 -0.72 23.08
CA TRP A 83 -0.06 -1.78 22.13
C TRP A 83 -0.22 -3.12 22.85
N ASN A 84 -1.19 -3.90 22.41
CA ASN A 84 -1.43 -5.24 22.86
C ASN A 84 -1.52 -6.17 21.66
N GLN A 85 -0.53 -7.07 21.54
CA GLN A 85 -0.52 -8.10 20.52
C GLN A 85 -1.62 -9.12 20.77
N SER A 86 -2.32 -9.52 19.70
CA SER A 86 -3.24 -10.65 19.74
C SER A 86 -2.46 -11.95 19.97
N ARG A 87 -3.03 -12.90 20.73
CA ARG A 87 -2.41 -14.22 20.98
C ARG A 87 -2.17 -15.04 19.70
N SER A 88 -2.85 -14.71 18.61
CA SER A 88 -2.80 -15.39 17.33
C SER A 88 -1.70 -14.85 16.42
N LYS A 89 -0.41 -15.00 16.81
CA LYS A 89 0.68 -14.86 15.83
C LYS A 89 0.55 -16.01 14.84
N LYS A 90 0.63 -15.72 13.55
CA LYS A 90 0.57 -16.71 12.48
C LYS A 90 1.92 -16.79 11.80
N HIS A 91 2.23 -18.00 11.36
CA HIS A 91 3.43 -18.35 10.62
C HIS A 91 2.97 -19.13 9.40
N LEU A 92 3.45 -18.70 8.24
CA LEU A 92 3.22 -19.28 6.94
C LEU A 92 4.58 -19.46 6.30
N THR A 93 4.79 -20.59 5.65
CA THR A 93 6.03 -20.89 4.95
C THR A 93 5.65 -21.28 3.53
N ILE A 94 6.24 -20.61 2.55
CA ILE A 94 6.12 -20.96 1.14
C ILE A 94 7.40 -21.69 0.78
N GLU A 95 7.28 -23.02 0.78
CA GLU A 95 8.38 -23.93 0.44
C GLU A 95 9.67 -23.53 1.18
N ASP A 96 10.81 -23.49 0.47
CA ASP A 96 12.09 -23.01 1.00
C ASP A 96 12.43 -21.61 0.48
N GLU A 97 11.43 -20.81 0.10
CA GLU A 97 11.62 -19.46 -0.49
C GLU A 97 11.32 -18.35 0.50
N LEU A 98 10.18 -18.42 1.20
CA LEU A 98 9.68 -17.32 2.02
C LEU A 98 9.00 -17.81 3.29
N ASP A 99 9.53 -17.34 4.42
CA ASP A 99 8.88 -17.43 5.72
C ASP A 99 8.15 -16.12 6.04
N VAL A 100 6.84 -16.19 6.27
CA VAL A 100 6.01 -15.06 6.67
C VAL A 100 5.50 -15.28 8.08
N SER A 101 5.79 -14.35 8.99
CA SER A 101 5.15 -14.31 10.29
C SER A 101 4.46 -12.99 10.52
N PHE A 102 3.24 -13.02 11.06
CA PHE A 102 2.50 -11.79 11.25
C PHE A 102 1.63 -11.81 12.50
N CYS A 103 1.38 -10.62 13.04
CA CYS A 103 0.53 -10.45 14.20
C CYS A 103 -0.31 -9.17 14.08
N LYS A 104 -1.40 -9.17 14.83
CA LYS A 104 -2.26 -8.00 14.99
C LYS A 104 -1.97 -7.32 16.31
N LEU A 105 -1.82 -6.01 16.27
CA LEU A 105 -1.70 -5.14 17.43
C LEU A 105 -2.96 -4.29 17.56
N ASN A 106 -3.51 -4.23 18.77
CA ASN A 106 -4.60 -3.31 19.09
C ASN A 106 -4.20 -2.48 20.30
N THR A 107 -4.66 -1.25 20.33
CA THR A 107 -4.46 -0.40 21.50
C THR A 107 -5.34 -0.84 22.65
N ARG A 108 -4.75 -0.82 23.86
CA ARG A 108 -5.44 -1.05 25.12
C ARG A 108 -5.12 0.08 26.06
N LYS A 109 -6.09 0.37 26.92
CA LYS A 109 -5.93 1.32 28.02
C LYS A 109 -4.78 0.88 28.93
N ALA A 110 -3.88 1.81 29.27
CA ALA A 110 -2.79 1.56 30.21
C ALA A 110 -3.33 1.30 31.61
N ARG A 111 -2.62 0.50 32.41
CA ARG A 111 -3.01 0.20 33.79
C ARG A 111 -3.10 1.49 34.61
N GLY A 112 -4.22 1.70 35.30
CA GLY A 112 -4.42 2.89 36.16
C GLY A 112 -4.91 4.14 35.43
N SER A 113 -4.89 4.16 34.10
CA SER A 113 -5.56 5.23 33.34
C SER A 113 -7.07 5.22 33.63
N THR A 114 -7.75 6.35 33.49
CA THR A 114 -9.23 6.42 33.42
C THR A 114 -9.71 6.63 31.98
N GLU A 115 -8.86 7.22 31.14
CA GLU A 115 -9.19 7.62 29.78
C GLU A 115 -9.35 6.45 28.81
N LYS A 116 -10.16 6.68 27.77
CA LYS A 116 -10.40 5.72 26.69
C LYS A 116 -9.17 5.66 25.80
N SER A 117 -8.68 4.45 25.52
CA SER A 117 -7.61 4.27 24.52
C SER A 117 -8.13 4.64 23.13
N PRO A 118 -7.25 5.10 22.21
CA PRO A 118 -7.60 5.17 20.80
C PRO A 118 -8.03 3.79 20.31
N ALA A 119 -8.75 3.73 19.19
CA ALA A 119 -9.21 2.49 18.58
C ALA A 119 -8.29 2.07 17.42
N PHE A 120 -6.97 2.07 17.66
CA PHE A 120 -6.02 1.71 16.62
C PHE A 120 -5.88 0.20 16.48
N LYS A 121 -5.69 -0.22 15.23
CA LYS A 121 -5.39 -1.60 14.85
C LYS A 121 -4.34 -1.59 13.75
N VAL A 122 -3.23 -2.25 14.04
CA VAL A 122 -2.08 -2.37 13.14
C VAL A 122 -1.76 -3.84 12.92
N TRP A 123 -1.37 -4.18 11.70
CA TRP A 123 -0.81 -5.47 11.34
C TRP A 123 0.68 -5.30 11.06
N ILE A 124 1.49 -6.22 11.58
CA ILE A 124 2.93 -6.28 11.31
C ILE A 124 3.25 -7.65 10.75
N PHE A 125 3.96 -7.65 9.63
CA PHE A 125 4.48 -8.82 8.95
C PHE A 125 6.00 -8.77 8.97
N HIS A 126 6.60 -9.93 9.21
CA HIS A 126 8.02 -10.18 9.05
C HIS A 126 8.16 -11.23 7.97
N LEU A 127 8.79 -10.84 6.87
CA LEU A 127 9.07 -11.62 5.68
C LEU A 127 10.55 -11.96 5.73
N ARG A 128 10.89 -13.25 5.69
CA ARG A 128 12.25 -13.73 5.59
C ARG A 128 12.40 -14.51 4.29
N PHE A 129 13.17 -13.94 3.37
CA PHE A 129 13.54 -14.59 2.12
C PHE A 129 14.68 -15.55 2.40
N VAL A 130 14.41 -16.84 2.30
CA VAL A 130 15.27 -17.92 2.80
C VAL A 130 16.55 -18.05 1.98
N SER A 131 16.47 -17.87 0.65
CA SER A 131 17.63 -17.99 -0.25
C SER A 131 18.74 -16.99 0.08
N ASP A 132 18.35 -15.77 0.45
CA ASP A 132 19.24 -14.63 0.59
C ASP A 132 19.42 -14.22 2.07
N ASP A 133 18.81 -14.97 2.98
CA ASP A 133 18.66 -14.66 4.42
C ASP A 133 18.28 -13.19 4.70
N THR A 134 17.45 -12.62 3.82
CA THR A 134 17.12 -11.20 3.85
C THR A 134 15.76 -11.00 4.51
N TRP A 135 15.66 -9.93 5.31
CA TRP A 135 14.45 -9.56 6.02
C TRP A 135 13.78 -8.35 5.38
N LEU A 136 12.47 -8.43 5.28
CA LEU A 136 11.60 -7.33 4.91
C LEU A 136 10.41 -7.31 5.87
N HIS A 137 10.02 -6.12 6.29
CA HIS A 137 8.91 -5.93 7.21
C HIS A 137 7.84 -5.08 6.54
N PHE A 138 6.59 -5.45 6.77
CA PHE A 138 5.45 -4.68 6.30
C PHE A 138 4.57 -4.32 7.49
N ALA A 139 4.19 -3.06 7.58
CA ALA A 139 3.25 -2.57 8.59
C ALA A 139 2.06 -1.92 7.90
N TRP A 140 0.86 -2.17 8.43
CA TRP A 140 -0.37 -1.59 7.90
C TRP A 140 -1.34 -1.22 9.03
N CYS A 141 -1.86 0.00 8.97
CA CYS A 141 -2.84 0.52 9.91
C CYS A 141 -4.27 0.35 9.40
N GLU A 142 -4.89 -0.79 9.69
CA GLU A 142 -6.29 -1.06 9.32
C GLU A 142 -7.26 -0.05 9.97
N LYS A 143 -7.00 0.33 11.22
CA LYS A 143 -7.81 1.32 11.95
C LYS A 143 -6.88 2.33 12.61
N GLY A 144 -7.10 3.61 12.33
CA GLY A 144 -6.25 4.70 12.78
C GLY A 144 -7.01 6.03 12.88
N LYS A 145 -6.24 7.11 13.04
CA LYS A 145 -6.73 8.49 12.90
C LYS A 145 -7.21 8.70 11.46
N VAL A 146 -8.35 9.35 11.28
CA VAL A 146 -8.80 9.79 9.96
C VAL A 146 -8.26 11.20 9.78
N VAL A 147 -7.32 11.38 8.87
CA VAL A 147 -6.86 12.71 8.48
C VAL A 147 -7.93 13.27 7.55
N THR A 148 -8.90 13.98 8.12
CA THR A 148 -9.79 14.80 7.31
C THR A 148 -8.96 15.95 6.79
N VAL A 149 -8.43 15.80 5.57
CA VAL A 149 -7.92 16.95 4.82
C VAL A 149 -9.14 17.82 4.60
N LYS A 150 -9.35 18.81 5.48
CA LYS A 150 -10.31 19.86 5.18
C LYS A 150 -9.81 20.44 3.87
N PRO A 151 -10.58 20.39 2.78
CA PRO A 151 -10.18 21.06 1.57
C PRO A 151 -10.11 22.53 1.97
N THR A 152 -8.89 23.01 2.20
CA THR A 152 -8.64 24.43 2.39
C THR A 152 -8.85 25.03 1.01
N PHE A 153 -10.12 25.29 0.71
CA PHE A 153 -10.46 26.25 -0.32
C PHE A 153 -10.02 27.60 0.24
N GLU A 154 -8.73 27.88 0.16
CA GLU A 154 -8.30 29.27 0.23
C GLU A 154 -8.94 29.93 -0.98
N PRO A 155 -9.89 30.85 -0.78
CA PRO A 155 -10.36 31.65 -1.89
C PRO A 155 -9.12 32.30 -2.47
N VAL A 156 -8.87 32.06 -3.77
CA VAL A 156 -7.87 32.81 -4.53
C VAL A 156 -8.35 34.25 -4.51
N VAL A 157 -7.99 34.99 -3.47
CA VAL A 157 -8.19 36.42 -3.40
C VAL A 157 -7.16 36.98 -4.34
N SER A 158 -7.57 37.13 -5.61
CA SER A 158 -6.86 37.94 -6.58
C SER A 158 -6.77 39.35 -6.01
N SER A 159 -5.67 39.64 -5.30
CA SER A 159 -5.31 40.98 -4.89
C SER A 159 -4.94 41.77 -6.13
N ALA A 160 -5.96 42.30 -6.80
CA ALA A 160 -5.82 43.35 -7.79
C ALA A 160 -5.44 44.64 -7.05
N SER A 161 -4.14 44.84 -6.81
CA SER A 161 -3.59 46.17 -6.55
C SER A 161 -3.25 46.81 -7.90
N SER A 162 -4.08 47.77 -8.28
CA SER A 162 -3.94 48.64 -9.43
C SER A 162 -2.72 49.57 -9.34
N SER A 163 -2.18 49.87 -10.52
CA SER A 163 -1.47 51.10 -10.94
C SER A 163 0.07 51.08 -10.87
N ASP A 164 0.73 50.74 -11.99
CA ASP A 164 1.36 51.80 -12.80
C ASP A 164 1.55 51.40 -14.27
N SER A 165 1.45 52.41 -15.13
CA SER A 165 1.31 52.31 -16.58
C SER A 165 2.66 52.13 -17.30
N ALA A 166 2.84 51.02 -18.00
CA ALA A 166 3.81 50.91 -19.09
C ALA A 166 3.27 49.94 -20.15
N TYR A 167 3.10 50.45 -21.37
CA TYR A 167 2.66 49.69 -22.54
C TYR A 167 3.70 48.61 -22.87
N VAL A 168 3.41 47.37 -22.51
CA VAL A 168 4.20 46.20 -22.94
C VAL A 168 3.49 45.57 -24.14
N VAL A 169 4.24 45.46 -25.23
CA VAL A 169 3.90 44.84 -26.50
C VAL A 169 3.30 43.46 -26.27
N ALA A 170 2.10 43.23 -26.82
CA ALA A 170 1.40 41.96 -26.78
C ALA A 170 2.24 40.87 -27.48
N GLN A 171 2.90 40.04 -26.69
CA GLN A 171 3.34 38.72 -27.13
C GLN A 171 2.23 37.74 -26.80
N SER A 172 1.70 37.12 -27.85
CA SER A 172 0.72 36.03 -27.77
C SER A 172 1.17 34.97 -26.76
N PRO A 173 0.29 34.50 -25.86
CA PRO A 173 0.64 33.47 -24.90
C PRO A 173 1.03 32.19 -25.64
N PRO A 174 2.11 31.50 -25.22
CA PRO A 174 2.41 30.17 -25.74
C PRO A 174 1.25 29.23 -25.39
N PRO A 175 0.91 28.28 -26.28
CA PRO A 175 -0.18 27.35 -26.06
C PRO A 175 0.05 26.58 -24.76
N MET A 176 -0.97 26.61 -23.91
CA MET A 176 -1.04 25.91 -22.63
C MET A 176 -0.84 24.41 -22.90
N GLN A 177 0.36 23.90 -22.61
CA GLN A 177 0.65 22.48 -22.67
C GLN A 177 -0.14 21.80 -21.55
N GLN A 178 -1.25 21.16 -21.92
CA GLN A 178 -1.98 20.28 -21.02
C GLN A 178 -1.05 19.12 -20.60
N PRO A 179 -1.03 18.73 -19.32
CA PRO A 179 -0.33 17.52 -18.90
C PRO A 179 -1.03 16.32 -19.56
N THR A 180 -0.45 15.84 -20.65
CA THR A 180 -0.82 14.54 -21.21
C THR A 180 -0.32 13.47 -20.24
N LEU A 181 -1.23 12.94 -19.42
CA LEU A 181 -1.03 11.66 -18.73
C LEU A 181 -0.97 10.57 -19.81
N SER A 182 0.23 10.41 -20.36
CA SER A 182 0.66 9.32 -21.21
C SER A 182 0.85 8.08 -20.33
N CYS A 183 -0.26 7.46 -19.92
CA CYS A 183 -0.24 6.05 -19.55
C CYS A 183 -0.20 5.26 -20.86
N TYR A 184 0.99 5.19 -21.47
CA TYR A 184 1.26 4.19 -22.49
C TYR A 184 1.41 2.87 -21.76
N MET A 185 0.31 2.12 -21.66
CA MET A 185 0.42 0.67 -21.55
C MET A 185 0.89 0.19 -22.92
N GLU A 186 1.99 -0.58 -22.95
CA GLU A 186 2.45 -1.25 -24.16
C GLU A 186 1.26 -2.00 -24.80
N PRO A 187 0.97 -1.82 -26.11
CA PRO A 187 -0.22 -2.38 -26.77
C PRO A 187 -0.38 -3.91 -26.65
N VAL A 188 0.68 -4.62 -26.24
CA VAL A 188 0.72 -6.08 -26.15
C VAL A 188 0.00 -6.60 -24.90
N GLU A 189 0.02 -5.87 -23.77
CA GLU A 189 -0.57 -6.36 -22.51
C GLU A 189 -2.10 -6.20 -22.45
N GLN A 190 -2.68 -5.29 -23.25
CA GLN A 190 -4.14 -5.12 -23.30
C GLN A 190 -4.84 -6.28 -24.03
N LEU A 191 -4.15 -6.91 -24.99
CA LEU A 191 -4.74 -8.00 -25.79
C LEU A 191 -4.76 -9.33 -25.04
N THR A 192 -3.76 -9.59 -24.20
CA THR A 192 -3.74 -10.79 -23.35
C THR A 192 -4.85 -10.76 -22.30
N LEU A 193 -5.07 -9.61 -21.66
CA LEU A 193 -6.12 -9.45 -20.64
C LEU A 193 -7.53 -9.65 -21.24
N LEU A 194 -7.77 -9.17 -22.46
CA LEU A 194 -9.07 -9.31 -23.13
C LEU A 194 -9.38 -10.76 -23.53
N GLN A 195 -8.38 -11.55 -23.93
CA GLN A 195 -8.57 -12.97 -24.23
C GLN A 195 -8.81 -13.82 -22.97
N GLU A 196 -8.14 -13.50 -21.86
CA GLU A 196 -8.33 -14.20 -20.58
C GLU A 196 -9.76 -14.07 -20.04
N LEU A 197 -10.47 -12.99 -20.39
CA LEU A 197 -11.87 -12.77 -20.03
C LEU A 197 -12.88 -13.48 -20.94
N SER A 198 -12.43 -14.25 -21.95
CA SER A 198 -13.32 -14.92 -22.90
C SER A 198 -14.28 -15.93 -22.25
N PHE A 199 -14.00 -16.43 -21.05
CA PHE A 199 -14.94 -17.29 -20.30
C PHE A 199 -16.28 -16.58 -19.99
N LEU A 200 -16.33 -15.24 -20.00
CA LEU A 200 -17.55 -14.46 -19.77
C LEU A 200 -18.48 -14.44 -20.99
N HIS A 201 -18.08 -14.99 -22.14
CA HIS A 201 -18.90 -14.96 -23.35
C HIS A 201 -20.26 -15.66 -23.19
N GLU A 202 -20.38 -16.68 -22.31
CA GLU A 202 -21.65 -17.36 -22.02
C GLU A 202 -22.67 -16.45 -21.30
N PHE A 203 -22.19 -15.39 -20.63
CA PHE A 203 -22.99 -14.44 -19.86
C PHE A 203 -23.15 -13.09 -20.57
N THR A 204 -22.57 -12.96 -21.76
CA THR A 204 -22.55 -11.73 -22.56
C THR A 204 -23.39 -11.95 -23.81
N ASP A 205 -24.08 -10.93 -24.30
CA ASP A 205 -24.83 -11.07 -25.55
C ASP A 205 -23.89 -11.34 -26.74
N ALA A 206 -24.39 -12.07 -27.74
CA ALA A 206 -23.59 -12.53 -28.88
C ALA A 206 -22.99 -11.39 -29.73
N PHE A 207 -23.61 -10.21 -29.72
CA PHE A 207 -23.10 -9.05 -30.46
C PHE A 207 -21.87 -8.47 -29.74
N THR A 208 -21.97 -8.24 -28.44
CA THR A 208 -20.85 -7.77 -27.61
C THR A 208 -19.70 -8.77 -27.59
N ALA A 209 -19.98 -10.07 -27.46
CA ALA A 209 -18.95 -11.12 -27.49
C ALA A 209 -18.17 -11.16 -28.82
N ARG A 210 -18.83 -10.89 -29.96
CA ARG A 210 -18.16 -10.77 -31.28
C ARG A 210 -17.32 -9.50 -31.39
N GLN A 211 -17.78 -8.37 -30.85
CA GLN A 211 -16.98 -7.13 -30.85
C GLN A 211 -15.69 -7.28 -30.03
N LEU A 212 -15.74 -8.08 -28.96
CA LEU A 212 -14.58 -8.36 -28.10
C LEU A 212 -13.67 -9.49 -28.64
N GLY A 213 -14.04 -10.12 -29.76
CA GLY A 213 -13.25 -11.21 -30.36
C GLY A 213 -13.29 -12.53 -29.61
N TRP A 214 -14.28 -12.73 -28.71
CA TRP A 214 -14.41 -13.96 -27.92
C TRP A 214 -15.09 -15.10 -28.69
N VAL A 215 -15.86 -14.78 -29.73
CA VAL A 215 -16.57 -15.75 -30.57
C VAL A 215 -16.38 -15.37 -32.04
N GLN A 216 -15.98 -16.33 -32.88
CA GLN A 216 -15.87 -16.17 -34.34
C GLN A 216 -17.20 -16.39 -35.05
#